data_AF-A0A4U6V3N9-F1
#
_entry.id   AF-A0A4U6V3N9-F1
#
_cell.length_a   1.000
_cell.length_b   1.000
_cell.length_c   1.000
_cell.angle_alpha   90.00
_cell.angle_beta   90.00
_cell.angle_gamma   90.00
#
_symmetry.space_group_name_H-M   'P 1'
#
loop_
_entity.id
_entity.type
_entity.pdbx_description
1 polymer ?
#
loop_
_entity_poly.entity_id
_entity_poly.type
_entity_poly.pdbx_seq_one_letter_code
_entity_poly.pdbx_strand_id
1 'polypeptide(L)'
;MYVLLCRLLQDAGITDLRQFAWGLVNDTYKMDLILIYAPYMIALACIYIASVLDTTSWFEELRIDMNIVKNISLEILDFYETYKIDHQRGLPEDKISPVLNKLPAKS
;
A
#
# COMPACT_ATOMS: atom_id res chain seq x y z
N MET A 1 -8.86 6.27 4.86
CA MET A 1 -7.84 5.29 5.29
C MET A 1 -7.00 5.78 6.48
N TYR A 2 -6.54 7.04 6.49
CA TYR A 2 -5.70 7.61 7.56
C TYR A 2 -6.21 7.42 9.00
N VAL A 3 -7.46 7.80 9.29
CA VAL A 3 -8.03 7.69 10.65
C VAL A 3 -8.04 6.25 11.15
N LEU A 4 -8.32 5.29 10.25
CA LEU A 4 -8.32 3.86 10.56
C LEU A 4 -6.90 3.36 10.84
N LEU A 5 -5.93 3.74 10.01
CA LEU A 5 -4.52 3.41 10.21
C LEU A 5 -4.03 3.87 11.58
N CYS A 6 -4.33 5.12 11.97
CA CYS A 6 -3.94 5.66 13.28
C CYS A 6 -4.52 4.85 14.44
N ARG A 7 -5.79 4.42 14.33
CA ARG A 7 -6.43 3.59 15.36
C ARG A 7 -5.78 2.22 15.47
N LEU A 8 -5.53 1.57 14.34
CA LEU A 8 -4.90 0.24 14.29
C LEU A 8 -3.46 0.28 14.85
N LEU A 9 -2.67 1.31 14.52
CA LEU A 9 -1.32 1.47 15.05
C LEU A 9 -1.30 1.78 16.56
N GLN A 10 -2.30 2.50 17.05
CA GLN A 10 -2.47 2.75 18.48
C GLN A 10 -2.85 1.47 19.23
N ASP A 11 -3.75 0.68 18.66
CA ASP A 11 -4.19 -0.61 19.20
C ASP A 11 -3.04 -1.63 19.23
N ALA A 12 -2.25 -1.69 18.16
CA ALA A 12 -1.05 -2.53 18.06
C ALA A 12 0.14 -2.04 18.92
N GLY A 13 0.05 -0.87 19.54
CA GLY A 13 1.15 -0.29 20.33
C GLY A 13 2.38 0.16 19.52
N ILE A 14 2.28 0.26 18.19
CA ILE A 14 3.40 0.56 17.27
C ILE A 14 3.24 1.93 16.60
N THR A 15 2.96 2.96 17.40
CA THR A 15 2.70 4.32 16.89
C THR A 15 3.89 4.97 16.19
N ASP A 16 5.11 4.50 16.44
CA ASP A 16 6.33 5.03 15.86
C ASP A 16 6.41 4.78 14.35
N LEU A 17 5.72 3.74 13.86
CA LEU A 17 5.68 3.36 12.46
C LEU A 17 4.65 4.16 11.64
N ARG A 18 3.93 5.09 12.26
CA ARG A 18 2.82 5.81 11.63
C ARG A 18 3.20 6.51 10.34
N GLN A 19 4.32 7.22 10.32
CA GLN A 19 4.71 7.97 9.13
C GLN A 19 5.09 7.04 7.98
N PHE A 20 5.73 5.91 8.30
CA PHE A 20 6.11 4.91 7.31
C PHE A 20 4.88 4.18 6.76
N ALA A 21 4.01 3.67 7.63
CA ALA A 21 2.77 3.01 7.25
C ALA A 21 1.82 3.95 6.49
N TRP A 22 1.83 5.24 6.81
CA TRP A 22 1.09 6.25 6.05
C TRP A 22 1.64 6.45 4.64
N GLY A 23 2.97 6.44 4.48
CA GLY A 23 3.61 6.44 3.16
C GLY A 23 3.13 5.28 2.29
N LEU A 24 3.17 4.06 2.83
CA LEU A 24 2.69 2.85 2.14
C LEU A 24 1.21 2.98 1.73
N VAL A 25 0.35 3.40 2.66
CA VAL A 25 -1.07 3.64 2.41
C VAL A 25 -1.27 4.64 1.27
N ASN A 26 -0.48 5.71 1.21
CA ASN A 26 -0.60 6.69 0.13
C ASN A 26 -0.18 6.12 -1.22
N ASP A 27 0.85 5.28 -1.25
CA ASP A 27 1.31 4.67 -2.49
C ASP A 27 0.31 3.64 -3.04
N THR A 28 -0.50 3.01 -2.19
CA THR A 28 -1.57 2.11 -2.66
C THR A 28 -2.63 2.79 -3.54
N TYR A 29 -2.74 4.13 -3.53
CA TYR A 29 -3.62 4.87 -4.45
C TYR A 29 -3.10 4.92 -5.90
N LYS A 30 -1.83 4.57 -6.13
CA LYS A 30 -1.25 4.41 -7.46
C LYS A 30 -1.52 3.01 -8.05
N MET A 31 -2.16 2.14 -7.28
CA MET A 31 -2.49 0.76 -7.61
C MET A 31 -4.01 0.58 -7.67
N ASP A 32 -4.46 -0.59 -8.12
CA ASP A 32 -5.89 -0.93 -8.20
C ASP A 32 -6.46 -1.53 -6.90
N LEU A 33 -5.64 -1.63 -5.83
CA LEU A 33 -5.97 -2.30 -4.57
C LEU A 33 -7.27 -1.80 -3.93
N ILE A 34 -7.55 -0.49 -4.01
CA ILE A 34 -8.76 0.11 -3.42
C ILE A 34 -10.05 -0.33 -4.12
N LEU A 35 -9.96 -0.84 -5.34
CA LEU A 35 -11.09 -1.37 -6.11
C LEU A 35 -11.36 -2.84 -5.79
N ILE A 36 -10.39 -3.55 -5.22
CA ILE A 36 -10.42 -5.00 -5.02
C ILE A 36 -10.61 -5.34 -3.54
N TYR A 37 -9.99 -4.58 -2.63
CA TYR A 37 -9.95 -4.87 -1.20
C TYR A 37 -10.60 -3.78 -0.36
N ALA A 38 -11.15 -4.20 0.79
CA ALA A 38 -11.70 -3.26 1.75
C ALA A 38 -10.59 -2.38 2.37
N PRO A 39 -10.85 -1.09 2.69
CA PRO A 39 -9.82 -0.17 3.17
C PRO A 39 -9.05 -0.63 4.42
N TYR A 40 -9.70 -1.42 5.29
CA TYR A 40 -9.04 -1.94 6.48
C TYR A 40 -8.01 -3.04 6.16
N MET A 41 -8.27 -3.87 5.15
CA MET A 41 -7.33 -4.92 4.71
C MET A 41 -6.05 -4.31 4.15
N ILE A 42 -6.19 -3.23 3.38
CA ILE A 42 -5.05 -2.50 2.82
C ILE A 42 -4.24 -1.83 3.94
N ALA A 43 -4.92 -1.20 4.91
CA ALA A 43 -4.25 -0.60 6.07
C ALA A 43 -3.47 -1.65 6.89
N LEU A 44 -4.03 -2.84 7.07
CA LEU A 44 -3.39 -3.95 7.76
C LEU A 44 -2.17 -4.50 7.01
N ALA A 45 -2.24 -4.62 5.69
CA ALA A 45 -1.09 -4.98 4.87
C ALA A 45 0.03 -3.93 4.96
N CYS A 46 -0.32 -2.64 4.94
CA CYS A 46 0.65 -1.56 5.14
C CYS A 46 1.27 -1.59 6.54
N ILE A 47 0.49 -1.90 7.58
CA ILE A 47 1.01 -2.12 8.93
C ILE A 47 1.93 -3.33 8.95
N TYR A 48 1.53 -4.44 8.34
CA TYR A 48 2.32 -5.68 8.27
C TYR A 48 3.68 -5.47 7.60
N ILE A 49 3.73 -4.70 6.51
CA ILE A 49 5.00 -4.32 5.85
C ILE A 49 5.81 -3.38 6.75
N ALA A 50 5.15 -2.40 7.40
CA ALA A 50 5.81 -1.44 8.26
C ALA A 50 6.38 -2.06 9.54
N SER A 51 5.66 -3.03 10.11
CA SER A 51 6.07 -3.80 11.26
C SER A 51 7.11 -4.83 10.80
N VAL A 52 8.36 -4.40 10.76
CA VAL A 52 9.53 -5.29 10.67
C VAL A 52 9.60 -6.25 11.88
N LEU A 53 8.75 -6.03 12.90
CA LEU A 53 8.70 -6.72 14.19
C LEU A 53 7.54 -7.73 14.28
N ASP A 54 7.60 -8.55 15.33
CA ASP A 54 6.66 -9.64 15.63
C ASP A 54 5.27 -9.14 16.06
N THR A 55 4.49 -8.62 15.11
CA THR A 55 3.08 -8.26 15.31
C THR A 55 2.14 -9.45 15.14
N THR A 56 2.67 -10.68 15.04
CA THR A 56 1.87 -11.89 14.76
C THR A 56 0.78 -12.10 15.81
N SER A 57 1.08 -11.91 17.09
CA SER A 57 0.13 -12.01 18.20
C SER A 57 -1.03 -11.02 18.07
N TRP A 58 -0.75 -9.75 17.75
CA TRP A 58 -1.79 -8.75 17.54
C TRP A 58 -2.69 -9.08 16.35
N PHE A 59 -2.12 -9.59 15.25
CA PHE A 59 -2.91 -10.05 14.11
C PHE A 59 -3.79 -11.28 14.43
N GLU A 60 -3.30 -12.20 15.27
CA GLU A 60 -4.07 -13.35 15.75
C GLU A 60 -5.27 -12.93 16.62
N GLU A 61 -5.09 -11.94 17.50
CA GLU A 61 -6.16 -11.39 18.33
C GLU A 61 -7.30 -10.78 17.50
N LEU A 62 -6.96 -10.14 16.38
CA LEU A 62 -7.93 -9.55 15.45
C LEU A 62 -8.70 -10.59 14.61
N ARG A 63 -8.31 -11.88 14.67
CA ARG A 63 -8.91 -13.00 13.90
C ARG A 63 -8.94 -12.75 12.40
N ILE A 64 -7.87 -12.18 11.88
CA ILE A 64 -7.74 -11.81 10.47
C ILE A 64 -7.13 -12.97 9.69
N ASP A 65 -7.61 -13.19 8.47
CA ASP A 65 -6.96 -14.12 7.55
C ASP A 65 -5.62 -13.53 7.07
N MET A 66 -4.54 -14.05 7.63
CA MET A 66 -3.18 -13.63 7.30
C MET A 66 -2.79 -13.95 5.86
N ASN A 67 -3.45 -14.88 5.18
CA ASN A 67 -3.18 -15.11 3.75
C ASN A 67 -3.61 -13.91 2.93
N ILE A 68 -4.75 -13.30 3.23
CA ILE A 68 -5.22 -12.09 2.54
C ILE A 68 -4.24 -10.94 2.79
N VAL A 69 -3.85 -10.71 4.05
CA VAL A 69 -2.91 -9.65 4.43
C VAL A 69 -1.57 -9.83 3.71
N LYS A 70 -1.04 -11.06 3.69
CA LYS A 70 0.22 -11.38 3.00
C LYS A 70 0.13 -11.20 1.49
N ASN A 71 -0.98 -11.61 0.87
CA ASN A 71 -1.17 -11.45 -0.57
C ASN A 71 -1.16 -9.97 -0.97
N ILE A 72 -1.93 -9.12 -0.27
CA ILE A 72 -1.93 -7.67 -0.49
C ILE A 72 -0.53 -7.09 -0.23
N SER A 73 0.16 -7.56 0.81
CA SER A 73 1.51 -7.08 1.13
C SER A 73 2.51 -7.40 0.03
N LEU A 74 2.46 -8.61 -0.55
CA LEU A 74 3.31 -9.00 -1.66
C LEU A 74 3.03 -8.16 -2.91
N GLU A 75 1.76 -7.86 -3.20
CA GLU A 75 1.39 -6.99 -4.33
C GLU A 75 1.94 -5.57 -4.16
N ILE A 76 1.89 -5.00 -2.95
CA ILE A 76 2.49 -3.71 -2.64
C ILE A 76 4.01 -3.75 -2.82
N LEU A 77 4.67 -4.81 -2.35
CA LEU A 77 6.12 -4.96 -2.47
C LEU A 77 6.57 -5.14 -3.94
N ASP A 78 5.83 -5.93 -4.72
CA ASP A 78 6.06 -6.12 -6.16
C ASP A 78 5.90 -4.80 -6.94
N PHE A 79 4.91 -3.98 -6.55
CA PHE A 79 4.79 -2.61 -7.06
C PHE A 79 6.05 -1.80 -6.78
N TYR A 80 6.59 -1.85 -5.56
CA TYR A 80 7.83 -1.14 -5.25
C TYR A 80 9.04 -1.69 -6.01
N GLU A 81 9.17 -3.00 -6.24
CA GLU A 81 10.26 -3.55 -7.06
C GLU A 81 10.18 -3.05 -8.51
N THR A 82 8.98 -3.10 -9.10
CA THR A 82 8.71 -2.59 -10.44
C THR A 82 8.99 -1.09 -10.54
N TYR A 83 8.58 -0.31 -9.53
CA TYR A 83 8.78 1.15 -9.49
C TYR A 83 10.24 1.53 -9.21
N LYS A 84 10.98 0.72 -8.45
CA LYS A 84 12.39 0.96 -8.11
C LYS A 84 13.32 0.76 -9.31
N ILE A 85 12.99 -0.17 -10.22
CA ILE A 85 13.65 -0.29 -11.53
C ILE A 85 13.53 1.03 -12.32
N ASP A 86 12.45 1.78 -12.12
CA ASP A 86 12.20 3.07 -12.78
C ASP A 86 12.60 4.28 -11.90
N HIS A 87 13.25 4.11 -10.73
CA HIS A 87 13.52 5.26 -9.82
C HIS A 87 14.62 6.22 -10.33
N GLN A 88 15.37 5.88 -11.38
CA GLN A 88 16.16 6.88 -12.12
C GLN A 88 15.31 7.74 -13.07
N ARG A 89 14.05 7.36 -13.29
CA ARG A 89 13.10 7.98 -14.22
C ARG A 89 11.68 7.78 -13.67
N GLY A 90 11.26 8.56 -12.66
CA GLY A 90 9.81 8.79 -12.54
C GLY A 90 9.26 9.08 -13.94
N LEU A 91 8.12 8.47 -14.33
CA LEU A 91 7.62 8.39 -15.71
C LEU A 91 8.21 9.51 -16.58
N PRO A 92 9.22 9.24 -17.43
CA PRO A 92 9.91 10.30 -18.14
C PRO A 92 8.86 11.13 -18.87
N GLU A 93 8.89 12.47 -18.73
CA GLU A 93 7.90 13.33 -19.40
C GLU A 93 7.80 13.02 -20.91
N ASP A 94 8.95 12.62 -21.48
CA ASP A 94 9.11 12.12 -22.85
C ASP A 94 8.22 10.90 -23.19
N LYS A 95 7.87 10.07 -22.20
CA LYS A 95 6.95 8.92 -22.32
C LYS A 95 5.50 9.30 -22.01
N ILE A 96 5.26 10.35 -21.23
CA ILE A 96 3.91 10.78 -20.84
C ILE A 96 3.18 11.40 -22.04
N SER A 97 3.80 12.37 -22.71
CA SER A 97 3.21 13.06 -23.88
C SER A 97 2.71 12.11 -24.99
N PRO A 98 3.51 11.12 -25.47
CA PRO A 98 3.05 10.20 -26.50
C PRO A 98 1.96 9.23 -26.04
N VAL A 99 1.84 8.92 -24.75
CA VAL A 99 0.75 8.09 -24.21
C VAL A 99 -0.53 8.89 -24.11
N LEU A 100 -0.46 10.14 -23.63
CA LEU A 100 -1.61 11.04 -23.58
C LEU A 100 -2.23 11.27 -24.95
N ASN A 101 -1.39 11.42 -25.99
CA ASN A 101 -1.84 11.59 -27.37
C ASN A 101 -2.52 10.36 -27.97
N LYS A 102 -2.37 9.17 -27.35
CA LYS A 102 -3.06 7.93 -27.76
C LYS A 102 -4.40 7.74 -27.04
N LEU A 103 -4.74 8.58 -26.06
CA LEU A 103 -6.03 8.50 -25.40
C LEU A 103 -7.14 8.88 -26.39
N PRO A 104 -8.27 8.15 -26.40
CA PRO A 104 -9.39 8.50 -27.26
C PRO A 104 -9.88 9.90 -26.90
N ALA A 105 -9.95 10.78 -27.89
CA ALA A 105 -10.53 12.11 -27.70
C ALA A 105 -12.00 11.96 -27.26
N LYS A 106 -12.41 12.72 -26.24
CA LYS A 106 -13.82 12.85 -25.88
C LYS A 106 -14.59 13.35 -27.12
N SER A 107 -15.38 12.47 -27.75
CA SER A 107 -16.48 12.87 -28.64
C SER A 107 -17.60 13.51 -27.84
#